data_AF-A0A7W8G847-F1
#
_entry.id   AF-A0A7W8G847-F1
#
_cell.length_a   1.000
_cell.length_b   1.000
_cell.length_c   1.000
_cell.angle_alpha   90.00
_cell.angle_beta   90.00
_cell.angle_gamma   90.00
#
_symmetry.space_group_name_H-M   'P 1'
#
loop_
_entity.id
_entity.type
_entity.pdbx_description
1 polymer ?
#
loop_
_entity_poly.entity_id
_entity_poly.type
_entity_poly.pdbx_seq_one_letter_code
_entity_poly.pdbx_strand_id
1 'polypeptide(L)'
;MKKAIFTLAAALTISAIFAFDWPQNEILSDSFYSYFAQLRGGTIGTSLVFSESREVKAADDGRMLAVISEHDEDELFESTLGNAAILAHKDSLITVYANLDAENLPSLYSMTDLKSGTSFGTTGTSSWQQGQGCLEFQVLDTKNRTYVNPRILMPRIGKELQLSIKDVTAISKKGVSYDLGTVKTMPSGIYQLYREKQDIAMPYKTTVFINGVVSESLSYDTLSESNGRICVSGKKNYDVSVMYPNEEQQFLGEVTLTKGKNSIMVVASDILGKEKQITYTVEVR
;
A
#
# COMPACT_ATOMS: atom_id res chain seq x y z
N MET A 1 7.75 4.40 65.09
CA MET A 1 7.92 3.06 64.45
C MET A 1 7.23 3.08 63.09
N LYS A 2 8.04 2.89 62.05
CA LYS A 2 7.79 2.59 60.62
C LYS A 2 6.43 2.97 60.01
N LYS A 3 6.43 4.08 59.25
CA LYS A 3 5.43 4.38 58.22
C LYS A 3 5.64 3.41 57.05
N ALA A 4 4.66 2.55 56.79
CA ALA A 4 4.64 1.72 55.59
C ALA A 4 4.13 2.58 54.42
N ILE A 5 5.01 2.95 53.51
CA ILE A 5 4.67 3.52 52.21
C ILE A 5 4.57 2.32 51.26
N PHE A 6 3.35 1.91 50.92
CA PHE A 6 3.12 0.99 49.81
C PHE A 6 3.05 1.82 48.53
N THR A 7 4.18 1.93 47.84
CA THR A 7 4.23 2.48 46.48
C THR A 7 3.79 1.36 45.53
N LEU A 8 2.50 1.34 45.18
CA LEU A 8 1.98 0.46 44.13
C LEU A 8 2.47 1.03 42.78
N ALA A 9 3.60 0.52 42.29
CA ALA A 9 4.07 0.80 40.94
C ALA A 9 3.15 0.08 39.94
N ALA A 10 2.13 0.79 39.45
CA ALA A 10 1.36 0.36 38.31
C ALA A 10 2.26 0.46 37.07
N ALA A 11 2.92 -0.65 36.73
CA ALA A 11 3.52 -0.83 35.41
C ALA A 11 2.37 -0.92 34.39
N LEU A 12 1.95 0.22 33.86
CA LEU A 12 1.20 0.25 32.60
C LEU A 12 2.16 -0.26 31.52
N THR A 13 2.13 -1.56 31.26
CA THR A 13 2.57 -2.09 29.97
C THR A 13 1.66 -1.45 28.93
N ILE A 14 2.20 -0.49 28.18
CA ILE A 14 1.57 0.04 26.97
C ILE A 14 1.51 -1.14 26.00
N SER A 15 0.44 -1.92 26.06
CA SER A 15 0.14 -2.88 25.00
C SER A 15 -0.01 -2.07 23.72
N ALA A 16 0.92 -2.28 22.79
CA ALA A 16 0.88 -1.62 21.49
C ALA A 16 -0.49 -1.89 20.85
N ILE A 17 -1.21 -0.83 20.47
CA ILE A 17 -2.57 -0.85 19.91
C ILE A 17 -2.57 -1.35 18.44
N PHE A 18 -1.45 -1.89 17.98
CA PHE A 18 -1.26 -2.33 16.60
C PHE A 18 -1.66 -3.79 16.46
N ALA A 19 -2.35 -4.11 15.36
CA ALA A 19 -2.79 -5.47 15.09
C ALA A 19 -1.60 -6.39 14.77
N PHE A 20 -0.54 -5.82 14.18
CA PHE A 20 0.68 -6.52 13.81
C PHE A 20 1.92 -5.73 14.26
N ASP A 21 3.04 -6.41 14.42
CA ASP A 21 4.39 -5.87 14.53
C ASP A 21 5.19 -6.12 13.23
N TRP A 22 6.24 -5.35 13.01
CA TRP A 22 6.99 -5.39 11.75
C TRP A 22 7.63 -6.77 11.51
N PRO A 23 7.57 -7.30 10.29
CA PRO A 23 8.12 -8.63 9.96
C PRO A 23 9.65 -8.64 9.85
N GLN A 24 10.31 -7.48 9.96
CA GLN A 24 11.76 -7.33 10.05
C GLN A 24 12.08 -6.22 11.07
N ASN A 25 13.26 -6.28 11.70
CA ASN A 25 13.70 -5.24 12.65
C ASN A 25 14.05 -3.93 11.93
N GLU A 26 14.04 -2.81 12.66
CA GLU A 26 14.56 -1.49 12.23
C GLU A 26 13.95 -0.98 10.90
N ILE A 27 12.63 -0.77 10.90
CA ILE A 27 11.93 -0.22 9.73
C ILE A 27 11.93 1.30 9.79
N LEU A 28 12.58 1.93 8.81
CA LEU A 28 12.43 3.35 8.52
C LEU A 28 11.43 3.54 7.39
N SER A 29 10.94 4.77 7.25
CA SER A 29 9.93 5.09 6.24
C SER A 29 10.43 5.00 4.79
N ASP A 30 11.74 4.85 4.57
CA ASP A 30 12.41 4.64 3.29
C ASP A 30 12.93 3.20 3.07
N SER A 31 12.66 2.28 4.00
CA SER A 31 13.12 0.88 3.93
C SER A 31 12.36 0.00 2.91
N PHE A 32 11.50 0.61 2.09
CA PHE A 32 10.68 -0.10 1.11
C PHE A 32 11.15 0.19 -0.30
N TYR A 33 11.43 -0.88 -1.03
CA TYR A 33 11.66 -0.85 -2.46
C TYR A 33 10.36 -0.53 -3.23
N SER A 34 9.22 -1.04 -2.76
CA SER A 34 7.92 -0.77 -3.35
C SER A 34 6.82 -0.69 -2.28
N TYR A 35 5.90 0.25 -2.47
CA TYR A 35 4.78 0.50 -1.57
C TYR A 35 3.50 -0.17 -2.03
N PHE A 36 2.63 -0.42 -1.06
CA PHE A 36 1.26 -0.86 -1.31
C PHE A 36 0.53 0.13 -2.23
N ALA A 37 -0.27 -0.42 -3.15
CA ALA A 37 -1.00 0.28 -4.20
C ALA A 37 -0.16 1.00 -5.27
N GLN A 38 1.16 0.88 -5.25
CA GLN A 38 2.03 1.38 -6.33
C GLN A 38 1.94 0.47 -7.58
N LEU A 39 2.15 1.03 -8.77
CA LEU A 39 2.26 0.25 -10.00
C LEU A 39 3.49 -0.67 -9.94
N ARG A 40 3.29 -1.98 -10.07
CA ARG A 40 4.36 -2.99 -10.10
C ARG A 40 3.94 -4.17 -10.96
N GLY A 41 4.82 -4.64 -11.86
CA GLY A 41 4.53 -5.79 -12.72
C GLY A 41 3.28 -5.63 -13.60
N GLY A 42 2.95 -4.40 -14.01
CA GLY A 42 1.75 -4.10 -14.82
C GLY A 42 0.42 -4.15 -14.05
N THR A 43 0.45 -4.27 -12.72
CA THR A 43 -0.75 -4.27 -11.86
C THR A 43 -0.57 -3.32 -10.66
N ILE A 44 -1.62 -3.15 -9.88
CA ILE A 44 -1.58 -2.42 -8.60
C ILE A 44 -0.98 -3.37 -7.55
N GLY A 45 0.14 -2.97 -6.95
CA GLY A 45 0.86 -3.75 -5.95
C GLY A 45 0.04 -3.97 -4.68
N THR A 46 -0.05 -5.21 -4.24
CA THR A 46 -0.83 -5.63 -3.05
C THR A 46 0.03 -5.84 -1.81
N SER A 47 1.32 -5.54 -1.90
CA SER A 47 2.35 -5.84 -0.90
C SER A 47 3.15 -4.61 -0.50
N LEU A 48 3.90 -4.74 0.58
CA LEU A 48 5.12 -3.97 0.80
C LEU A 48 6.31 -4.82 0.41
N VAL A 49 7.24 -4.25 -0.36
CA VAL A 49 8.50 -4.90 -0.71
C VAL A 49 9.62 -4.19 0.02
N PHE A 50 10.34 -4.91 0.86
CA PHE A 50 11.47 -4.40 1.63
C PHE A 50 12.71 -4.33 0.74
N SER A 51 13.57 -3.33 0.96
CA SER A 51 14.78 -3.11 0.16
C SER A 51 16.02 -3.84 0.67
N GLU A 52 15.97 -4.40 1.88
CA GLU A 52 17.13 -5.00 2.53
C GLU A 52 16.89 -6.44 2.95
N SER A 53 17.94 -7.24 2.81
CA SER A 53 17.93 -8.62 3.25
C SER A 53 18.12 -8.69 4.77
N ARG A 54 17.14 -9.27 5.47
CA ARG A 54 17.12 -9.35 6.94
C ARG A 54 16.38 -10.60 7.41
N GLU A 55 16.55 -10.89 8.70
CA GLU A 55 15.75 -11.86 9.45
C GLU A 55 14.26 -11.53 9.36
N VAL A 56 13.45 -12.55 9.09
CA VAL A 56 11.99 -12.48 8.96
C VAL A 56 11.32 -13.06 10.20
N LYS A 57 10.37 -12.31 10.75
CA LYS A 57 9.66 -12.60 11.99
C LYS A 57 8.15 -12.64 11.78
N ALA A 58 7.47 -13.43 12.63
CA ALA A 58 6.02 -13.45 12.67
C ALA A 58 5.49 -12.08 13.15
N ALA A 59 4.57 -11.50 12.39
CA ALA A 59 4.04 -10.17 12.63
C ALA A 59 3.03 -10.17 13.80
N ASP A 60 2.39 -11.31 14.05
CA ASP A 60 1.58 -11.58 15.23
C ASP A 60 1.51 -13.09 15.46
N ASP A 61 0.93 -13.49 16.58
CA ASP A 61 0.54 -14.86 16.84
C ASP A 61 -0.30 -15.39 15.66
N GLY A 62 0.11 -16.53 15.11
CA GLY A 62 -0.53 -17.08 13.94
C GLY A 62 -0.26 -18.57 13.76
N ARG A 63 -1.04 -19.20 12.89
CA ARG A 63 -0.88 -20.58 12.48
C ARG A 63 -0.38 -20.65 11.05
N MET A 64 0.65 -21.44 10.81
CA MET A 64 1.12 -21.76 9.47
C MET A 64 0.00 -22.48 8.70
N LEU A 65 -0.49 -21.85 7.63
CA LEU A 65 -1.49 -22.43 6.74
C LEU A 65 -0.85 -23.19 5.60
N ALA A 66 0.19 -22.61 5.01
CA ALA A 66 0.86 -23.14 3.85
C ALA A 66 2.30 -22.64 3.79
N VAL A 67 3.17 -23.50 3.27
CA VAL A 67 4.51 -23.17 2.83
C VAL A 67 4.55 -23.43 1.33
N ILE A 68 5.01 -22.46 0.57
CA ILE A 68 5.18 -22.55 -0.88
C ILE A 68 6.68 -22.61 -1.16
N SER A 69 7.13 -23.57 -1.96
CA SER A 69 8.47 -23.57 -2.53
C SER A 69 8.46 -22.96 -3.93
N GLU A 70 9.56 -22.32 -4.31
CA GLU A 70 9.79 -21.81 -5.68
C GLU A 70 9.69 -22.95 -6.70
N HIS A 71 10.37 -24.06 -6.39
CA HIS A 71 10.35 -25.29 -7.18
C HIS A 71 9.62 -26.39 -6.41
N ASP A 72 8.66 -27.03 -7.06
CA ASP A 72 8.16 -28.34 -6.63
C ASP A 72 9.13 -29.43 -7.10
N GLU A 73 9.10 -30.63 -6.50
CA GLU A 73 10.00 -31.75 -6.84
C GLU A 73 9.90 -32.14 -8.33
N ASP A 74 8.76 -31.84 -8.97
CA ASP A 74 8.48 -32.12 -10.39
C ASP A 74 8.65 -30.90 -11.34
N GLU A 75 9.08 -29.71 -10.84
CA GLU A 75 9.23 -28.45 -11.60
C GLU A 75 7.96 -27.99 -12.38
N LEU A 76 6.79 -28.55 -12.06
CA LEU A 76 5.53 -28.28 -12.79
C LEU A 76 4.89 -26.93 -12.43
N PHE A 77 5.27 -26.33 -11.29
CA PHE A 77 4.73 -25.08 -10.78
C PHE A 77 5.84 -24.18 -10.28
N GLU A 78 5.99 -23.04 -10.95
CA GLU A 78 6.89 -21.96 -10.55
C GLU A 78 6.08 -20.87 -9.84
N SER A 79 6.32 -20.71 -8.54
CA SER A 79 5.60 -19.74 -7.71
C SER A 79 6.08 -18.30 -8.00
N THR A 80 5.16 -17.40 -8.36
CA THR A 80 5.49 -15.96 -8.49
C THR A 80 5.86 -15.32 -7.15
N LEU A 81 5.51 -15.97 -6.02
CA LEU A 81 5.90 -15.55 -4.68
C LEU A 81 7.28 -16.08 -4.27
N GLY A 82 7.91 -16.94 -5.09
CA GLY A 82 9.08 -17.72 -4.69
C GLY A 82 8.77 -18.62 -3.50
N ASN A 83 9.78 -18.81 -2.64
CA ASN A 83 9.59 -19.46 -1.35
C ASN A 83 8.77 -18.54 -0.44
N ALA A 84 7.67 -19.05 0.12
CA ALA A 84 6.79 -18.25 0.94
C ALA A 84 6.19 -19.01 2.12
N ALA A 85 5.94 -18.27 3.20
CA ALA A 85 5.16 -18.73 4.36
C ALA A 85 3.85 -17.96 4.42
N ILE A 86 2.75 -18.66 4.66
CA ILE A 86 1.41 -18.09 4.78
C ILE A 86 0.87 -18.37 6.18
N LEU A 87 0.62 -17.33 6.96
CA LEU A 87 0.12 -17.45 8.33
C LEU A 87 -1.32 -16.94 8.43
N ALA A 88 -2.18 -17.72 9.08
CA ALA A 88 -3.49 -17.27 9.52
C ALA A 88 -3.41 -16.66 10.92
N HIS A 89 -4.09 -15.55 11.08
CA HIS A 89 -4.22 -14.83 12.34
C HIS A 89 -5.67 -14.78 12.80
N LYS A 90 -5.91 -14.10 13.92
CA LYS A 90 -7.26 -13.76 14.36
C LYS A 90 -7.93 -12.79 13.37
N ASP A 91 -9.22 -12.57 13.57
CA ASP A 91 -10.02 -11.61 12.80
C ASP A 91 -10.03 -11.84 11.28
N SER A 92 -9.79 -13.09 10.86
CA SER A 92 -9.79 -13.51 9.44
C SER A 92 -8.68 -12.85 8.61
N LEU A 93 -7.60 -12.40 9.26
CA LEU A 93 -6.41 -11.89 8.58
C LEU A 93 -5.45 -13.02 8.22
N ILE A 94 -4.85 -12.91 7.04
CA ILE A 94 -3.75 -13.76 6.57
C ILE A 94 -2.57 -12.86 6.24
N THR A 95 -1.36 -13.28 6.63
CA THR A 95 -0.12 -12.67 6.17
C THR A 95 0.61 -13.62 5.22
N VAL A 96 1.25 -13.05 4.21
CA VAL A 96 2.13 -13.77 3.28
C VAL A 96 3.52 -13.17 3.38
N TYR A 97 4.50 -14.03 3.62
CA TYR A 97 5.92 -13.70 3.65
C TYR A 97 6.56 -14.38 2.45
N ALA A 98 6.75 -13.64 1.37
CA ALA A 98 7.28 -14.15 0.11
C ALA A 98 8.76 -13.80 -0.06
N ASN A 99 9.42 -14.44 -1.02
CA ASN A 99 10.84 -14.31 -1.28
C ASN A 99 11.74 -14.73 -0.09
N LEU A 100 11.40 -15.83 0.57
CA LEU A 100 12.23 -16.41 1.63
C LEU A 100 13.43 -17.19 1.07
N ASP A 101 14.46 -17.37 1.88
CA ASP A 101 15.58 -18.21 1.53
C ASP A 101 15.18 -19.69 1.52
N ALA A 102 15.71 -20.46 0.55
CA ALA A 102 15.41 -21.88 0.42
C ALA A 102 15.89 -22.68 1.65
N GLU A 103 16.95 -22.22 2.32
CA GLU A 103 17.44 -22.84 3.55
C GLU A 103 16.41 -22.81 4.69
N ASN A 104 15.40 -21.92 4.62
CA ASN A 104 14.35 -21.83 5.63
C ASN A 104 13.27 -22.92 5.45
N LEU A 105 13.04 -23.43 4.23
CA LEU A 105 11.90 -24.31 3.91
C LEU A 105 11.79 -25.55 4.81
N PRO A 106 12.85 -26.34 5.08
CA PRO A 106 12.74 -27.54 5.91
C PRO A 106 12.21 -27.24 7.31
N SER A 107 12.61 -26.11 7.89
CA SER A 107 12.14 -25.68 9.20
C SER A 107 10.67 -25.27 9.17
N LEU A 108 10.24 -24.56 8.12
CA LEU A 108 8.88 -24.05 7.98
C LEU A 108 7.83 -25.16 7.89
N TYR A 109 8.14 -26.27 7.21
CA TYR A 109 7.23 -27.43 7.13
C TYR A 109 6.91 -28.07 8.49
N SER A 110 7.80 -27.90 9.49
CA SER A 110 7.60 -28.43 10.83
C SER A 110 6.90 -27.47 11.78
N MET A 111 6.72 -26.20 11.40
CA MET A 111 6.10 -25.18 12.24
C MET A 111 4.58 -25.21 12.07
N THR A 112 3.86 -25.22 13.20
CA THR A 112 2.39 -25.16 13.20
C THR A 112 1.89 -23.82 13.71
N ASP A 113 2.27 -23.43 14.93
CA ASP A 113 1.87 -22.16 15.52
C ASP A 113 3.12 -21.32 15.80
N LEU A 114 3.10 -20.04 15.42
CA LEU A 114 4.17 -19.08 15.64
C LEU A 114 3.68 -17.99 16.60
N LYS A 115 4.59 -17.53 17.45
CA LYS A 115 4.35 -16.37 18.33
C LYS A 115 4.86 -15.09 17.67
N SER A 116 4.17 -13.99 17.92
CA SER A 116 4.60 -12.65 17.49
C SER A 116 6.09 -12.41 17.81
N GLY A 117 6.83 -11.85 16.85
CA GLY A 117 8.26 -11.56 16.95
C GLY A 117 9.19 -12.79 16.86
N THR A 118 8.65 -14.01 16.76
CA THR A 118 9.47 -15.22 16.56
C THR A 118 10.07 -15.17 15.17
N SER A 119 11.40 -15.24 15.11
CA SER A 119 12.14 -15.42 13.87
C SER A 119 11.89 -16.82 13.30
N PHE A 120 11.59 -16.88 12.01
CA PHE A 120 11.35 -18.15 11.32
C PHE A 120 12.03 -18.24 9.96
N GLY A 121 12.74 -17.19 9.54
CA GLY A 121 13.54 -17.29 8.33
C GLY A 121 14.33 -16.04 7.99
N THR A 122 14.83 -16.02 6.78
CA THR A 122 15.60 -14.91 6.19
C THR A 122 15.08 -14.65 4.78
N THR A 123 15.27 -13.44 4.29
CA THR A 123 14.96 -13.10 2.90
C THR A 123 15.95 -13.75 1.94
N GLY A 124 15.43 -14.27 0.83
CA GLY A 124 16.19 -14.84 -0.28
C GLY A 124 16.01 -14.04 -1.57
N THR A 125 16.19 -14.74 -2.69
CA THR A 125 16.07 -14.20 -4.07
C THR A 125 15.23 -15.09 -4.97
N SER A 126 14.32 -15.87 -4.38
CA SER A 126 13.53 -16.94 -5.02
C SER A 126 12.28 -16.47 -5.76
N SER A 127 11.92 -15.18 -5.67
CA SER A 127 10.71 -14.66 -6.30
C SER A 127 11.02 -13.78 -7.50
N TRP A 128 9.99 -13.50 -8.30
CA TRP A 128 10.03 -12.59 -9.46
C TRP A 128 10.16 -11.11 -9.06
N GLN A 129 11.17 -10.77 -8.27
CA GLN A 129 11.50 -9.39 -7.91
C GLN A 129 12.22 -8.71 -9.07
N GLN A 130 11.89 -7.44 -9.28
CA GLN A 130 12.71 -6.53 -10.08
C GLN A 130 13.61 -5.75 -9.11
N GLY A 131 14.88 -5.56 -9.45
CA GLY A 131 15.80 -4.73 -8.67
C GLY A 131 16.20 -5.32 -7.31
N GLN A 132 16.19 -4.48 -6.26
CA GLN A 132 16.69 -4.81 -4.92
C GLN A 132 15.59 -5.24 -3.94
N GLY A 133 14.44 -5.71 -4.44
CA GLY A 133 13.37 -6.23 -3.59
C GLY A 133 13.81 -7.49 -2.83
N CYS A 134 13.68 -7.47 -1.51
CA CYS A 134 13.92 -8.61 -0.63
C CYS A 134 12.58 -9.18 -0.16
N LEU A 135 12.19 -9.01 1.11
CA LEU A 135 10.92 -9.54 1.61
C LEU A 135 9.73 -8.91 0.86
N GLU A 136 8.81 -9.73 0.37
CA GLU A 136 7.50 -9.27 -0.06
C GLU A 136 6.45 -9.66 0.97
N PHE A 137 5.86 -8.65 1.63
CA PHE A 137 4.92 -8.84 2.72
C PHE A 137 3.52 -8.39 2.32
N GLN A 138 2.55 -9.29 2.40
CA GLN A 138 1.15 -9.02 2.11
C GLN A 138 0.27 -9.28 3.32
N VAL A 139 -0.81 -8.53 3.42
CA VAL A 139 -1.89 -8.77 4.37
C VAL A 139 -3.19 -8.90 3.59
N LEU A 140 -3.92 -9.98 3.84
CA LEU A 140 -5.24 -10.23 3.27
C LEU A 140 -6.28 -10.26 4.40
N ASP A 141 -7.38 -9.57 4.20
CA ASP A 141 -8.60 -9.74 4.98
C ASP A 141 -9.53 -10.69 4.21
N THR A 142 -9.61 -11.92 4.67
CA THR A 142 -10.41 -12.97 4.01
C THR A 142 -11.91 -12.80 4.23
N LYS A 143 -12.32 -12.07 5.28
CA LYS A 143 -13.73 -11.78 5.55
C LYS A 143 -14.26 -10.75 4.56
N ASN A 144 -13.49 -9.70 4.30
CA ASN A 144 -13.86 -8.63 3.37
C ASN A 144 -13.36 -8.88 1.94
N ARG A 145 -12.52 -9.91 1.72
CA ARG A 145 -11.90 -10.24 0.43
C ARG A 145 -11.08 -9.08 -0.14
N THR A 146 -10.26 -8.47 0.70
CA THR A 146 -9.43 -7.31 0.37
C THR A 146 -7.99 -7.53 0.77
N TYR A 147 -7.07 -6.95 0.00
CA TYR A 147 -5.71 -6.72 0.48
C TYR A 147 -5.71 -5.50 1.39
N VAL A 148 -4.97 -5.56 2.49
CA VAL A 148 -4.85 -4.47 3.45
C VAL A 148 -3.46 -3.89 3.35
N ASN A 149 -3.35 -2.57 3.32
CA ASN A 149 -2.06 -1.89 3.38
C ASN A 149 -1.36 -2.25 4.70
N PRO A 150 -0.25 -3.00 4.70
CA PRO A 150 0.31 -3.49 5.94
C PRO A 150 0.69 -2.36 6.90
N ARG A 151 1.09 -1.19 6.37
CA ARG A 151 1.49 -0.03 7.17
C ARG A 151 0.38 0.51 8.08
N ILE A 152 -0.90 0.29 7.77
CA ILE A 152 -2.00 0.73 8.66
C ILE A 152 -2.17 -0.16 9.90
N LEU A 153 -1.62 -1.39 9.86
CA LEU A 153 -1.72 -2.37 10.95
C LEU A 153 -0.47 -2.40 11.85
N MET A 154 0.61 -1.77 11.41
CA MET A 154 1.94 -1.84 12.02
C MET A 154 2.25 -0.61 12.89
N PRO A 155 3.17 -0.73 13.87
CA PRO A 155 3.62 0.41 14.66
C PRO A 155 4.28 1.46 13.77
N ARG A 156 3.95 2.72 14.01
CA ARG A 156 4.49 3.82 13.21
C ARG A 156 5.89 4.17 13.70
N ILE A 157 6.86 4.13 12.79
CA ILE A 157 8.27 4.44 13.07
C ILE A 157 8.75 5.51 12.08
N GLY A 158 9.45 6.52 12.58
CA GLY A 158 10.13 7.51 11.74
C GLY A 158 9.24 8.64 11.20
N LYS A 159 9.75 9.31 10.15
CA LYS A 159 9.07 10.41 9.44
C LYS A 159 8.66 9.94 8.07
N GLU A 160 7.40 10.21 7.70
CA GLU A 160 6.91 9.87 6.36
C GLU A 160 7.68 10.57 5.24
N LEU A 161 7.82 9.85 4.13
CA LEU A 161 8.36 10.37 2.89
C LEU A 161 7.46 11.48 2.34
N GLN A 162 8.09 12.47 1.72
CA GLN A 162 7.36 13.64 1.24
C GLN A 162 6.50 13.28 0.02
N LEU A 163 5.20 13.54 0.12
CA LEU A 163 4.29 13.46 -1.02
C LEU A 163 4.48 14.65 -1.96
N SER A 164 4.44 14.38 -3.26
CA SER A 164 4.44 15.37 -4.33
C SER A 164 3.18 15.25 -5.20
N ILE A 165 2.76 16.39 -5.73
CA ILE A 165 1.69 16.49 -6.73
C ILE A 165 2.26 17.37 -7.84
N LYS A 166 2.55 16.77 -8.99
CA LYS A 166 3.16 17.40 -10.15
C LYS A 166 2.39 17.05 -11.41
N ASP A 167 2.51 17.93 -12.40
CA ASP A 167 2.02 17.76 -13.77
C ASP A 167 0.60 17.18 -13.83
N VAL A 168 -0.32 17.87 -13.15
CA VAL A 168 -1.72 17.47 -13.13
C VAL A 168 -2.33 17.77 -14.50
N THR A 169 -2.77 16.72 -15.17
CA THR A 169 -3.38 16.76 -16.50
C THR A 169 -4.85 16.36 -16.42
N ALA A 170 -5.68 17.03 -17.19
CA ALA A 170 -7.09 16.71 -17.38
C ALA A 170 -7.29 16.12 -18.78
N ILE A 171 -7.81 14.89 -18.85
CA ILE A 171 -8.08 14.20 -20.11
C ILE A 171 -9.60 14.14 -20.33
N SER A 172 -10.05 14.72 -21.43
CA SER A 172 -11.46 14.69 -21.82
C SER A 172 -11.90 13.30 -22.29
N LYS A 173 -13.21 13.04 -22.34
CA LYS A 173 -13.76 11.81 -22.96
C LYS A 173 -13.32 11.56 -24.40
N LYS A 174 -12.88 12.59 -25.13
CA LYS A 174 -12.37 12.48 -26.50
C LYS A 174 -10.86 12.21 -26.57
N GLY A 175 -10.20 12.01 -25.42
CA GLY A 175 -8.75 11.79 -25.32
C GLY A 175 -7.89 13.07 -25.40
N VAL A 176 -8.51 14.25 -25.51
CA VAL A 176 -7.75 15.52 -25.51
C VAL A 176 -7.23 15.80 -24.10
N SER A 177 -5.91 15.97 -23.98
CA SER A 177 -5.21 16.27 -22.72
C SER A 177 -4.99 17.78 -22.53
N TYR A 178 -5.17 18.25 -21.30
CA TYR A 178 -4.96 19.63 -20.88
C TYR A 178 -4.09 19.63 -19.62
N ASP A 179 -2.88 20.19 -19.70
CA ASP A 179 -2.04 20.44 -18.52
C ASP A 179 -2.61 21.61 -17.72
N LEU A 180 -3.03 21.36 -16.47
CA LEU A 180 -3.65 22.36 -15.62
C LEU A 180 -2.67 23.44 -15.14
N GLY A 181 -1.36 23.18 -15.18
CA GLY A 181 -0.34 24.16 -14.85
C GLY A 181 -0.24 25.28 -15.89
N THR A 182 -0.47 24.95 -17.17
CA THR A 182 -0.27 25.85 -18.30
C THR A 182 -1.58 26.35 -18.90
N VAL A 183 -2.59 25.49 -19.02
CA VAL A 183 -3.87 25.82 -19.65
C VAL A 183 -4.71 26.73 -18.76
N LYS A 184 -5.19 27.85 -19.33
CA LYS A 184 -6.11 28.78 -18.66
C LYS A 184 -7.56 28.60 -19.04
N THR A 185 -7.84 27.96 -20.17
CA THR A 185 -9.19 27.78 -20.70
C THR A 185 -9.43 26.38 -21.21
N MET A 186 -10.59 25.80 -20.92
CA MET A 186 -10.96 24.46 -21.40
C MET A 186 -12.47 24.34 -21.66
N PRO A 187 -12.92 23.40 -22.51
CA PRO A 187 -14.34 23.15 -22.69
C PRO A 187 -15.03 22.66 -21.41
N SER A 188 -16.33 22.90 -21.29
CA SER A 188 -17.17 22.24 -20.29
C SER A 188 -17.32 20.75 -20.59
N GLY A 189 -17.36 19.92 -19.54
CA GLY A 189 -17.47 18.48 -19.70
C GLY A 189 -16.93 17.67 -18.53
N ILE A 190 -16.77 16.37 -18.79
CA ILE A 190 -16.24 15.40 -17.83
C ILE A 190 -14.78 15.11 -18.20
N TYR A 191 -13.93 15.13 -17.19
CA TYR A 191 -12.49 14.95 -17.31
C TYR A 191 -12.00 13.92 -16.31
N GLN A 192 -11.06 13.08 -16.74
CA GLN A 192 -10.24 12.28 -15.84
C GLN A 192 -8.99 13.09 -15.51
N LEU A 193 -8.69 13.20 -14.22
CA LEU A 193 -7.49 13.87 -13.75
C LEU A 193 -6.40 12.84 -13.46
N TYR A 194 -5.20 13.15 -13.93
CA TYR A 194 -3.99 12.37 -13.67
C TYR A 194 -2.90 13.30 -13.14
N ARG A 195 -1.98 12.76 -12.35
CA ARG A 195 -0.71 13.41 -11.98
C ARG A 195 0.46 12.58 -12.48
N GLU A 196 1.64 13.19 -12.48
CA GLU A 196 2.90 12.43 -12.54
C GLU A 196 2.95 11.42 -11.37
N LYS A 197 3.26 10.16 -11.70
CA LYS A 197 3.49 9.10 -10.71
C LYS A 197 4.76 9.44 -9.92
N GLN A 198 4.69 9.22 -8.61
CA GLN A 198 5.84 9.30 -7.73
C GLN A 198 6.28 7.90 -7.33
N ASP A 199 7.57 7.60 -7.48
CA ASP A 199 8.11 6.26 -7.18
C ASP A 199 8.48 6.06 -5.72
N ILE A 200 8.88 7.13 -5.05
CA ILE A 200 9.46 7.04 -3.70
C ILE A 200 8.39 7.05 -2.60
N ALA A 201 7.15 7.48 -2.88
CA ALA A 201 6.10 7.51 -1.85
C ALA A 201 4.71 7.39 -2.46
N MET A 202 3.84 6.68 -1.72
CA MET A 202 2.44 6.51 -2.07
C MET A 202 1.56 7.24 -1.04
N PRO A 203 0.57 8.05 -1.46
CA PRO A 203 -0.41 8.62 -0.53
C PRO A 203 -1.32 7.53 0.05
N TYR A 204 -1.90 7.81 1.20
CA TYR A 204 -2.95 6.97 1.81
C TYR A 204 -4.34 7.40 1.34
N LYS A 205 -4.48 8.68 1.01
CA LYS A 205 -5.70 9.22 0.43
C LYS A 205 -5.39 10.38 -0.50
N THR A 206 -6.07 10.40 -1.65
CA THR A 206 -6.09 11.54 -2.57
C THR A 206 -7.51 12.03 -2.74
N THR A 207 -7.72 13.34 -2.60
CA THR A 207 -9.05 13.96 -2.74
C THR A 207 -8.98 15.10 -3.74
N VAL A 208 -9.93 15.12 -4.67
CA VAL A 208 -10.10 16.19 -5.64
C VAL A 208 -11.33 17.01 -5.28
N PHE A 209 -11.18 18.32 -5.26
CA PHE A 209 -12.26 19.28 -5.03
C PHE A 209 -12.50 20.13 -6.27
N ILE A 210 -13.77 20.35 -6.60
CA ILE A 210 -14.20 21.31 -7.61
C ILE A 210 -15.00 22.39 -6.90
N ASN A 211 -14.52 23.63 -6.96
CA ASN A 211 -15.14 24.79 -6.31
C ASN A 211 -15.40 24.56 -4.80
N GLY A 212 -14.47 23.88 -4.12
CA GLY A 212 -14.57 23.56 -2.69
C GLY A 212 -15.41 22.32 -2.35
N VAL A 213 -16.04 21.67 -3.33
CA VAL A 213 -16.85 20.45 -3.13
C VAL A 213 -16.04 19.22 -3.52
N VAL A 214 -16.06 18.18 -2.69
CA VAL A 214 -15.39 16.90 -3.00
C VAL A 214 -15.98 16.29 -4.27
N SER A 215 -15.16 16.16 -5.31
CA SER A 215 -15.49 15.50 -6.56
C SER A 215 -14.99 14.06 -6.61
N GLU A 216 -13.88 13.73 -5.97
CA GLU A 216 -13.42 12.35 -5.84
C GLU A 216 -12.59 12.19 -4.57
N SER A 217 -12.62 11.01 -3.98
CA SER A 217 -11.72 10.64 -2.88
C SER A 217 -11.30 9.19 -3.03
N LEU A 218 -10.03 8.95 -3.30
CA LEU A 218 -9.43 7.62 -3.42
C LEU A 218 -8.75 7.26 -2.10
N SER A 219 -8.96 6.05 -1.59
CA SER A 219 -8.25 5.47 -0.44
C SER A 219 -7.36 4.33 -0.88
N TYR A 220 -6.16 4.28 -0.30
CA TYR A 220 -5.15 3.25 -0.53
C TYR A 220 -4.90 2.41 0.75
N ASP A 221 -5.87 2.40 1.67
CA ASP A 221 -5.82 1.60 2.90
C ASP A 221 -6.08 0.12 2.61
N THR A 222 -6.92 -0.15 1.61
CA THR A 222 -7.26 -1.50 1.15
C THR A 222 -7.38 -1.53 -0.36
N LEU A 223 -7.12 -2.69 -0.97
CA LEU A 223 -7.43 -2.96 -2.36
C LEU A 223 -8.45 -4.10 -2.43
N SER A 224 -9.51 -3.89 -3.22
CA SER A 224 -10.54 -4.90 -3.45
C SER A 224 -10.28 -5.65 -4.75
N GLU A 225 -10.72 -6.89 -4.83
CA GLU A 225 -10.85 -7.60 -6.10
C GLU A 225 -12.24 -7.34 -6.71
N SER A 226 -12.29 -6.91 -7.97
CA SER A 226 -13.53 -6.78 -8.74
C SER A 226 -13.31 -7.31 -10.15
N ASN A 227 -14.11 -8.30 -10.55
CA ASN A 227 -14.01 -8.96 -11.85
C ASN A 227 -12.60 -9.49 -12.16
N GLY A 228 -11.94 -10.13 -11.19
CA GLY A 228 -10.59 -10.66 -11.33
C GLY A 228 -9.49 -9.61 -11.42
N ARG A 229 -9.79 -8.34 -11.11
CA ARG A 229 -8.82 -7.23 -11.12
C ARG A 229 -8.72 -6.60 -9.75
N ILE A 230 -7.49 -6.23 -9.38
CA ILE A 230 -7.22 -5.43 -8.19
C ILE A 230 -7.68 -4.01 -8.45
N CYS A 231 -8.37 -3.41 -7.48
CA CYS A 231 -8.95 -2.08 -7.60
C CYS A 231 -8.68 -1.23 -6.36
N VAL A 232 -8.45 0.07 -6.62
CA VAL A 232 -8.44 1.14 -5.62
C VAL A 232 -9.88 1.62 -5.40
N SER A 233 -10.23 1.85 -4.13
CA SER A 233 -11.56 2.33 -3.73
C SER A 233 -11.68 3.84 -3.87
N GLY A 234 -12.74 4.30 -4.54
CA GLY A 234 -13.19 5.69 -4.55
C GLY A 234 -14.70 5.77 -4.69
N LYS A 235 -15.23 6.73 -5.47
CA LYS A 235 -16.66 6.71 -5.87
C LYS A 235 -17.09 5.41 -6.56
N LYS A 236 -16.14 4.74 -7.20
CA LYS A 236 -16.25 3.38 -7.75
C LYS A 236 -14.91 2.66 -7.54
N ASN A 237 -14.87 1.38 -7.89
CA ASN A 237 -13.63 0.60 -7.88
C ASN A 237 -12.86 0.85 -9.19
N TYR A 238 -11.61 1.29 -9.07
CA TYR A 238 -10.74 1.65 -10.19
C TYR A 238 -9.63 0.61 -10.35
N ASP A 239 -9.62 -0.11 -11.48
CA ASP A 239 -8.57 -1.08 -11.79
C ASP A 239 -7.28 -0.40 -12.30
N VAL A 240 -6.24 -1.20 -12.53
CA VAL A 240 -4.94 -0.71 -13.01
C VAL A 240 -5.02 0.12 -14.29
N SER A 241 -5.92 -0.22 -15.23
CA SER A 241 -6.01 0.49 -16.51
C SER A 241 -6.50 1.94 -16.36
N VAL A 242 -7.26 2.21 -15.30
CA VAL A 242 -7.66 3.57 -14.94
C VAL A 242 -6.64 4.19 -13.99
N MET A 243 -6.22 3.48 -12.96
CA MET A 243 -5.31 4.02 -11.94
C MET A 243 -3.94 4.41 -12.51
N TYR A 244 -3.46 3.64 -13.47
CA TYR A 244 -2.15 3.76 -14.11
C TYR A 244 -2.31 3.49 -15.62
N PRO A 245 -2.78 4.48 -16.40
CA PRO A 245 -2.99 4.29 -17.84
C PRO A 245 -1.68 4.07 -18.60
N ASN A 246 -0.55 4.42 -17.99
CA ASN A 246 0.81 4.19 -18.44
C ASN A 246 1.76 4.21 -17.21
N GLU A 247 3.07 4.07 -17.45
CA GLU A 247 4.09 4.04 -16.40
C GLU A 247 4.42 5.41 -15.79
N GLU A 248 3.89 6.51 -16.32
CA GLU A 248 4.22 7.87 -15.89
C GLU A 248 3.08 8.54 -15.12
N GLN A 249 1.85 8.05 -15.26
CA GLN A 249 0.66 8.74 -14.77
C GLN A 249 -0.07 7.95 -13.69
N GLN A 250 -0.62 8.68 -12.73
CA GLN A 250 -1.50 8.15 -11.70
C GLN A 250 -2.82 8.93 -11.66
N PHE A 251 -3.92 8.20 -11.65
CA PHE A 251 -5.27 8.75 -11.57
C PHE A 251 -5.54 9.46 -10.24
N LEU A 252 -6.25 10.57 -10.31
CA LEU A 252 -6.69 11.37 -9.16
C LEU A 252 -8.21 11.36 -9.00
N GLY A 253 -8.95 11.23 -10.11
CA GLY A 253 -10.40 11.21 -10.08
C GLY A 253 -11.08 11.68 -11.35
N GLU A 254 -12.38 11.40 -11.45
CA GLU A 254 -13.25 11.95 -12.49
C GLU A 254 -13.93 13.22 -11.96
N VAL A 255 -13.91 14.28 -12.76
CA VAL A 255 -14.47 15.58 -12.40
C VAL A 255 -15.40 16.09 -13.50
N THR A 256 -16.44 16.82 -13.09
CA THR A 256 -17.32 17.55 -14.01
C THR A 256 -17.01 19.04 -13.89
N LEU A 257 -16.66 19.66 -15.01
CA LEU A 257 -16.36 21.08 -15.10
C LEU A 257 -17.51 21.80 -15.84
N THR A 258 -18.18 22.71 -15.15
CA THR A 258 -19.28 23.52 -15.70
C THR A 258 -18.76 24.84 -16.24
N LYS A 259 -19.52 25.52 -17.11
CA LYS A 259 -19.11 26.82 -17.67
C LYS A 259 -18.80 27.86 -16.58
N GLY A 260 -17.84 28.73 -16.88
CA GLY A 260 -17.33 29.77 -15.98
C GLY A 260 -16.03 29.39 -15.28
N LYS A 261 -15.68 30.17 -14.27
CA LYS A 261 -14.47 29.96 -13.47
C LYS A 261 -14.61 28.73 -12.58
N ASN A 262 -13.69 27.78 -12.73
CA ASN A 262 -13.60 26.59 -11.87
C ASN A 262 -12.27 26.57 -11.13
N SER A 263 -12.33 26.22 -9.84
CA SER A 263 -11.18 25.92 -9.00
C SER A 263 -11.08 24.40 -8.84
N ILE A 264 -9.94 23.83 -9.23
CA ILE A 264 -9.62 22.42 -9.11
C ILE A 264 -8.53 22.28 -8.06
N MET A 265 -8.84 21.70 -6.91
CA MET A 265 -7.87 21.47 -5.84
C MET A 265 -7.62 19.97 -5.68
N VAL A 266 -6.35 19.59 -5.61
CA VAL A 266 -5.92 18.21 -5.36
C VAL A 266 -5.21 18.19 -4.02
N VAL A 267 -5.61 17.27 -3.15
CA VAL A 267 -5.02 17.03 -1.84
C VAL A 267 -4.55 15.58 -1.77
N ALA A 268 -3.31 15.37 -1.37
CA ALA A 268 -2.74 14.06 -1.07
C ALA A 268 -2.31 14.03 0.40
N SER A 269 -2.66 12.97 1.12
CA SER A 269 -2.35 12.82 2.55
C SER A 269 -1.55 11.54 2.80
N ASP A 270 -0.61 11.63 3.75
CA ASP A 270 0.13 10.47 4.26
C ASP A 270 -0.65 9.76 5.38
N ILE A 271 -0.08 8.68 5.93
CA ILE A 271 -0.69 7.90 7.01
C ILE A 271 -0.87 8.69 8.32
N LEU A 272 -0.12 9.78 8.48
CA LEU A 272 -0.20 10.67 9.64
C LEU A 272 -1.25 11.78 9.43
N GLY A 273 -1.90 11.81 8.26
CA GLY A 273 -2.86 12.84 7.89
C GLY A 273 -2.21 14.15 7.48
N LYS A 274 -0.89 14.19 7.25
CA LYS A 274 -0.23 15.39 6.76
C LYS A 274 -0.54 15.54 5.27
N GLU A 275 -1.01 16.72 4.92
CA GLU A 275 -1.50 17.01 3.58
C GLU A 275 -0.47 17.76 2.73
N LYS A 276 -0.44 17.42 1.45
CA LYS A 276 0.11 18.22 0.37
C LYS A 276 -1.05 18.60 -0.55
N GLN A 277 -1.16 19.88 -0.89
CA GLN A 277 -2.22 20.36 -1.77
C GLN A 277 -1.67 21.23 -2.90
N ILE A 278 -2.41 21.25 -4.01
CA ILE A 278 -2.22 22.17 -5.13
C ILE A 278 -3.59 22.61 -5.64
N THR A 279 -3.67 23.84 -6.15
CA THR A 279 -4.93 24.41 -6.68
C THR A 279 -4.68 25.04 -8.03
N TYR A 280 -5.53 24.70 -8.99
CA TYR A 280 -5.59 25.27 -10.32
C TYR A 280 -6.87 26.05 -10.49
N THR A 281 -6.81 27.10 -11.30
CA THR A 281 -7.99 27.88 -11.68
C THR A 281 -8.06 27.91 -13.20
N VAL A 282 -9.17 27.47 -13.75
CA VAL A 282 -9.42 27.39 -15.20
C VAL A 282 -10.73 28.07 -15.54
N GLU A 283 -10.78 28.73 -16.70
CA GLU A 283 -11.99 29.30 -17.26
C GLU A 283 -12.63 28.31 -18.24
N VAL A 284 -13.84 27.85 -17.93
CA VAL A 284 -14.49 26.77 -18.66
C VAL A 284 -15.55 27.31 -19.61
N ARG A 285 -15.52 26.90 -20.89
CA ARG A 285 -16.38 27.45 -21.97
C ARG A 285 -17.48 26.51 -22.44
#